data_AF-A0A7J0C983-F1
#
_entry.id   AF-A0A7J0C983-F1
#
_cell.length_a   1.000
_cell.length_b   1.000
_cell.length_c   1.000
_cell.angle_alpha   90.00
_cell.angle_beta   90.00
_cell.angle_gamma   90.00
#
_symmetry.space_group_name_H-M   'P 1'
#
loop_
_entity.id
_entity.type
_entity.pdbx_description
1 polymer ?
#
loop_
_entity_poly.entity_id
_entity_poly.type
_entity_poly.pdbx_seq_one_letter_code
_entity_poly.pdbx_strand_id
1 'polypeptide(L)'
;MRPAQKKAHDQFEAWVITPGEGPYTEVRMTGDAKVLLSVPLGEAKHAASYSQSELVSRLATRPTPDGAVLGFDLSFDGEGRVTRLQSLYTP
;
A
#
# COMPACT_ATOMS: atom_id res chain seq x y z
N MET A 1 8.93 8.26 10.16
CA MET A 1 8.68 7.43 8.97
C MET A 1 9.45 6.12 9.12
N ARG A 2 8.83 4.96 8.88
CA ARG A 2 9.46 3.64 8.83
C ARG A 2 9.67 3.26 7.34
N PRO A 3 10.71 3.76 6.65
CA PRO A 3 10.91 3.45 5.25
C PRO A 3 11.12 1.94 5.09
N ALA A 4 10.33 1.32 4.21
CA ALA A 4 10.57 -0.05 3.80
C ALA A 4 11.68 -0.08 2.75
N GLN A 5 12.51 -1.11 2.76
CA GLN A 5 13.44 -1.38 1.66
C GLN A 5 12.70 -2.14 0.58
N LYS A 6 12.85 -1.68 -0.66
CA LYS A 6 12.27 -2.29 -1.84
C LYS A 6 13.39 -2.73 -2.78
N LYS A 7 13.44 -4.03 -3.08
CA LYS A 7 14.41 -4.62 -4.02
C LYS A 7 13.66 -5.42 -5.08
N ALA A 8 14.13 -5.37 -6.33
CA ALA A 8 13.57 -6.22 -7.38
C ALA A 8 13.78 -7.69 -7.00
N HIS A 9 12.80 -8.54 -7.27
CA HIS A 9 12.93 -9.98 -7.10
C HIS A 9 13.71 -10.55 -8.29
N ASP A 10 14.73 -11.36 -8.04
CA ASP A 10 15.64 -11.81 -9.10
C ASP A 10 15.00 -12.76 -10.11
N GLN A 11 13.96 -13.49 -9.71
CA GLN A 11 13.32 -14.55 -10.51
C GLN A 11 11.91 -14.22 -11.04
N PHE A 12 11.25 -13.20 -10.49
CA PHE A 12 9.86 -12.88 -10.81
C PHE A 12 9.74 -11.39 -11.06
N GLU A 13 8.75 -10.98 -11.86
CA GLU A 13 8.38 -9.56 -12.01
C GLU A 13 7.66 -9.07 -10.75
N ALA A 14 8.40 -9.02 -9.64
CA ALA A 14 7.92 -8.74 -8.30
C ALA A 14 8.97 -7.93 -7.51
N TRP A 15 8.54 -7.43 -6.36
CA TRP A 15 9.39 -6.70 -5.43
C TRP A 15 9.46 -7.43 -4.09
N VAL A 16 10.66 -7.55 -3.53
CA VAL A 16 10.85 -7.95 -2.13
C VAL A 16 10.80 -6.70 -1.28
N ILE A 17 9.83 -6.66 -0.35
CA ILE A 17 9.63 -5.57 0.58
C ILE A 17 10.09 -6.00 1.96
N THR A 18 11.15 -5.38 2.48
CA THR A 18 11.57 -5.54 3.87
C THR A 18 11.01 -4.37 4.67
N PRO A 19 10.07 -4.60 5.61
CA PRO A 19 9.57 -3.53 6.47
C PRO A 19 10.73 -2.87 7.23
N GLY A 20 10.68 -1.54 7.42
CA GLY A 20 11.67 -0.85 8.27
C GLY A 20 11.56 -1.27 9.75
N GLU A 21 12.06 -0.50 10.71
CA GLU A 21 11.74 -0.69 12.14
C GLU A 21 11.37 0.66 12.78
N GLY A 22 10.75 0.64 13.96
CA GLY A 22 10.41 1.86 14.73
C GLY A 22 8.91 2.22 14.75
N PRO A 23 8.54 3.36 15.38
CA PRO A 23 7.16 3.75 15.60
C PRO A 23 6.43 4.16 14.32
N TYR A 24 5.12 3.94 14.29
CA TYR A 24 4.26 4.43 13.21
C TYR A 24 4.22 5.97 13.19
N THR A 25 4.12 6.54 12.00
CA THR A 25 3.93 7.97 11.78
C THR A 25 2.68 8.17 10.96
N GLU A 26 1.77 9.01 11.44
CA GLU A 26 0.60 9.43 10.66
C GLU A 26 1.02 10.43 9.58
N VAL A 27 0.48 10.28 8.37
CA VAL A 27 0.70 11.19 7.25
C VAL A 27 -0.63 11.69 6.71
N ARG A 28 -0.69 12.96 6.32
CA ARG A 28 -1.91 13.54 5.74
C ARG A 28 -2.04 13.16 4.27
N MET A 29 -3.24 12.77 3.85
CA MET A 29 -3.59 12.59 2.44
C MET A 29 -4.15 13.90 1.87
N THR A 30 -3.93 14.16 0.58
CA THR A 30 -4.64 15.26 -0.10
C THR A 30 -6.13 14.92 -0.24
N GLY A 31 -7.00 15.93 -0.24
CA GLY A 31 -8.45 15.72 -0.31
C GLY A 31 -8.93 15.10 -1.62
N ASP A 32 -8.12 15.20 -2.68
CA ASP A 32 -8.36 14.66 -4.02
C ASP A 32 -7.52 13.40 -4.33
N ALA A 33 -6.75 12.91 -3.35
CA ALA A 33 -5.91 11.73 -3.53
C ALA A 33 -6.76 10.52 -3.92
N LYS A 34 -6.34 9.83 -4.98
CA LYS A 34 -6.92 8.54 -5.37
C LYS A 34 -6.01 7.41 -4.90
N VAL A 35 -6.60 6.42 -4.27
CA VAL A 35 -5.90 5.18 -3.91
C VAL A 35 -6.01 4.23 -5.09
N LEU A 36 -4.86 3.80 -5.61
CA LEU A 36 -4.78 2.84 -6.71
C LEU A 36 -4.25 1.51 -6.15
N LEU A 37 -5.11 0.51 -6.09
CA LEU A 37 -4.67 -0.84 -5.79
C LEU A 37 -4.12 -1.45 -7.09
N SER A 38 -2.79 -1.53 -7.22
CA SER A 38 -2.13 -2.20 -8.36
C SER A 38 -2.39 -3.70 -8.40
N VAL A 39 -2.81 -4.28 -7.27
CA VAL A 39 -3.26 -5.68 -7.20
C VAL A 39 -4.62 -5.70 -6.51
N PRO A 40 -5.65 -6.32 -7.12
CA PRO A 40 -6.98 -6.40 -6.55
C PRO A 40 -6.97 -7.07 -5.18
N LEU A 41 -7.57 -6.40 -4.19
CA LEU A 41 -7.88 -7.03 -2.90
C LEU A 41 -9.16 -7.86 -3.10
N GLY A 42 -9.01 -9.13 -3.49
CA GLY A 42 -10.11 -10.08 -3.69
C GLY A 42 -10.21 -10.65 -5.12
N GLU A 43 -11.40 -11.11 -5.51
CA GLU A 43 -11.69 -11.85 -6.77
C GLU A 43 -11.48 -11.07 -8.08
N ALA A 44 -11.28 -9.76 -8.01
CA ALA A 44 -11.03 -8.96 -9.21
C ALA A 44 -9.67 -9.35 -9.81
N LYS A 45 -9.52 -9.27 -11.13
CA LYS A 45 -8.25 -9.59 -11.84
C LYS A 45 -7.47 -8.36 -12.28
N HIS A 46 -7.98 -7.15 -12.02
CA HIS A 46 -7.41 -5.89 -12.49
C HIS A 46 -7.33 -4.84 -11.38
N ALA A 47 -6.38 -3.91 -11.52
CA ALA A 47 -6.24 -2.75 -10.65
C ALA A 47 -7.51 -1.88 -10.66
N ALA A 48 -7.95 -1.44 -9.49
CA ALA A 48 -9.14 -0.61 -9.34
C ALA A 48 -8.84 0.62 -8.46
N SER A 49 -9.51 1.73 -8.77
CA SER A 49 -9.49 2.94 -7.94
C SER A 49 -10.53 2.82 -6.85
N TYR A 50 -10.17 3.21 -5.63
CA TYR A 50 -11.06 3.19 -4.47
C TYR A 50 -11.11 4.55 -3.79
N SER A 51 -12.26 4.87 -3.20
CA SER A 51 -12.34 5.98 -2.23
C SER A 51 -11.59 5.61 -0.95
N GLN A 52 -11.20 6.61 -0.15
CA GLN A 52 -10.46 6.39 1.10
C GLN A 52 -11.25 5.51 2.08
N SER A 53 -12.54 5.78 2.28
CA SER A 53 -13.38 5.01 3.20
C SER A 53 -13.56 3.56 2.71
N GLU A 54 -13.76 3.36 1.42
CA GLU A 54 -13.90 2.02 0.85
C GLU A 54 -12.62 1.19 1.00
N LEU A 55 -11.45 1.80 0.80
CA LEU A 55 -10.17 1.14 1.03
C LEU A 55 -10.05 0.67 2.49
N VAL A 56 -10.31 1.57 3.45
CA VAL A 56 -10.17 1.27 4.89
C VAL A 56 -11.10 0.12 5.28
N SER A 57 -12.37 0.16 4.83
CA SER A 57 -13.32 -0.92 5.07
C SER A 57 -12.82 -2.25 4.52
N ARG A 58 -12.34 -2.29 3.27
CA ARG A 58 -11.83 -3.52 2.64
C ARG A 58 -10.62 -4.10 3.38
N LEU A 59 -9.65 -3.25 3.75
CA LEU A 59 -8.47 -3.67 4.50
C LEU A 59 -8.85 -4.23 5.88
N ALA A 60 -9.77 -3.58 6.59
CA ALA A 60 -10.24 -4.03 7.90
C ALA A 60 -10.98 -5.37 7.85
N THR A 61 -11.67 -5.66 6.75
CA THR A 61 -12.41 -6.92 6.57
C THR A 61 -11.57 -8.07 6.04
N ARG A 62 -10.32 -7.82 5.62
CA ARG A 62 -9.47 -8.85 5.03
C ARG A 62 -8.95 -9.79 6.13
N PRO A 63 -9.13 -11.11 6.01
CA PRO A 63 -8.45 -12.05 6.90
C PRO A 63 -6.94 -11.95 6.63
N THR A 64 -6.21 -11.32 7.54
CA THR A 64 -4.74 -11.35 7.56
C THR A 64 -4.29 -12.64 8.23
N PRO A 65 -3.54 -13.51 7.54
CA PRO A 65 -2.81 -14.59 8.20
C PRO A 65 -1.94 -14.01 9.32
N ASP A 66 -1.74 -14.76 10.40
CA ASP A 66 -0.82 -14.35 11.46
C ASP A 66 0.57 -14.03 10.87
N GLY A 67 1.03 -12.80 11.11
CA GLY A 67 2.32 -12.31 10.61
C GLY A 67 2.32 -11.77 9.18
N ALA A 68 1.19 -11.72 8.46
CA ALA A 68 1.12 -11.12 7.14
C ALA A 68 1.22 -9.58 7.22
N VAL A 69 2.29 -9.02 6.62
CA VAL A 69 2.51 -7.57 6.54
C VAL A 69 2.03 -7.07 5.16
N LEU A 70 1.22 -6.01 5.16
CA LEU A 70 0.83 -5.32 3.94
C LEU A 70 1.80 -4.16 3.65
N GLY A 71 2.43 -4.19 2.48
CA GLY A 71 3.29 -3.12 2.00
C GLY A 71 2.53 -2.14 1.09
N PHE A 72 2.85 -0.85 1.20
CA PHE A 72 2.34 0.19 0.31
C PHE A 72 3.46 1.16 -0.10
N ASP A 73 3.46 1.57 -1.36
CA ASP A 73 4.21 2.73 -1.86
C ASP A 73 3.35 3.99 -1.70
N LEU A 74 3.96 5.04 -1.15
CA LEU A 74 3.37 6.37 -1.01
C LEU A 74 4.09 7.34 -1.95
N SER A 75 3.33 8.15 -2.68
CA SER A 75 3.85 9.34 -3.36
C SER A 75 3.34 10.59 -2.65
N PHE A 76 4.22 11.58 -2.53
CA PHE A 76 3.95 12.83 -1.83
C PHE A 76 3.99 14.01 -2.82
N ASP A 77 3.22 15.06 -2.55
CA ASP A 77 3.40 16.37 -3.17
C ASP A 77 4.58 17.15 -2.56
N GLY A 78 4.85 18.35 -3.09
CA GLY A 78 5.85 19.27 -2.56
C GLY A 78 5.53 19.84 -1.18
N GLU A 79 4.34 19.60 -0.63
CA GLU A 79 3.94 19.99 0.73
C GLU A 79 4.02 18.81 1.72
N GLY A 80 4.44 17.62 1.27
CA GLY A 80 4.54 16.42 2.10
C GLY A 80 3.21 15.72 2.37
N ARG A 81 2.18 15.96 1.56
CA ARG A 81 0.91 15.24 1.62
C ARG A 81 0.92 14.07 0.66
N VAL A 82 0.32 12.95 1.06
CA VAL A 82 0.18 11.77 0.20
C VAL A 82 -0.80 12.06 -0.92
N THR A 83 -0.33 11.99 -2.17
CA THR A 83 -1.13 12.15 -3.40
C THR A 83 -1.46 10.81 -4.05
N ARG A 84 -0.70 9.76 -3.75
CA ARG A 84 -0.91 8.41 -4.29
C ARG A 84 -0.52 7.35 -3.26
N LEU A 85 -1.39 6.36 -3.09
CA LEU A 85 -1.15 5.16 -2.28
C LEU A 85 -1.29 3.95 -3.21
N GLN A 86 -0.23 3.15 -3.32
CA GLN A 86 -0.17 1.97 -4.16
C GLN A 86 0.15 0.74 -3.32
N SER A 87 -0.74 -0.26 -3.29
CA SER A 87 -0.45 -1.54 -2.61
C SER A 87 0.65 -2.30 -3.34
N LEU A 88 1.63 -2.78 -2.57
CA LEU A 88 2.73 -3.62 -3.04
C LEU A 88 2.42 -5.11 -2.93
N TYR A 89 1.13 -5.47 -2.78
CA TYR A 89 0.70 -6.81 -2.41
C TYR A 89 1.56 -7.91 -3.02
N THR A 90 2.27 -8.61 -2.15
CA THR A 90 2.94 -9.87 -2.44
C THR A 90 1.97 -11.01 -2.09
N PRO A 91 1.70 -11.94 -3.03
CA PRO A 91 0.74 -13.03 -2.88
C PRO A 91 0.77 -13.76 -1.53
#